data_AF-A0A397IFU7-F1
#
_entry.id   AF-A0A397IFU7-F1
#
_cell.length_a   1.000
_cell.length_b   1.000
_cell.length_c   1.000
_cell.angle_alpha   90.00
_cell.angle_beta   90.00
_cell.angle_gamma   90.00
#
_symmetry.space_group_name_H-M   'P 1'
#
loop_
_entity.id
_entity.type
_entity.pdbx_description
1 polymer ?
#
loop_
_entity_poly.entity_id
_entity_poly.type
_entity_poly.pdbx_seq_one_letter_code
_entity_poly.pdbx_strand_id
1 'polypeptide(L)'
;MKVRNLLGAYAFKRGMVFSTRVCKNIEKGKYSGAYVFPPKKGIESKRSVTGLDFASLYPSLMMAYNLSPEKIISSLDDADIAEENGNSLHEINFPFNNHTIHAWCVRHNNQPEKKGLYPTVLEELFNRRAGLKVQLASLKKKRDQLGKLISSAKEKGKRIPEKSNLEYSSLCFDYNCLNSKQTAVKLYMNTFYGEAGNPKSPIFLRELAGGTTSAGQYNIKLVGEYVEKKGFGIKYGDTDSLYLTCPDKYYKECDRGFSKNELSKEAYWTEMVKVIMDIMKRLCDQVNVYLKIKSGTSYLKMAYEEVLFPVCFTGKKKYFGVGHVDDVNFKPKDLFIKGIDTVKQGKSQLFKSIGNRIMWRAMDIDNTHSLHEIVEDVLKEAITNPGQWDFDQFIETDAWKPNVDNKRVQRFIGRMRRKYENKIPGLGECFSYVMIHPDSLFDLSGKKLTLRKADQMEFADVAKESNKKLDLSHYFENTINGLCARHRSK
;
A
#
# COMPACT_ATOMS: atom_id res chain seq x y z
N MET A 1 -24.54 0.86 3.73
CA MET A 1 -25.74 0.03 4.09
C MET A 1 -25.43 -1.06 5.13
N LYS A 2 -24.43 -1.94 4.91
CA LYS A 2 -24.12 -3.05 5.85
C LYS A 2 -23.74 -2.56 7.25
N VAL A 3 -22.79 -1.62 7.36
CA VAL A 3 -22.37 -1.02 8.65
C VAL A 3 -23.56 -0.43 9.40
N ARG A 4 -24.39 0.36 8.71
CA ARG A 4 -25.62 0.94 9.24
C ARG A 4 -26.56 -0.11 9.84
N ASN A 5 -26.85 -1.19 9.11
CA ASN A 5 -27.77 -2.21 9.58
C ASN A 5 -27.21 -2.96 10.80
N LEU A 6 -25.90 -3.22 10.82
CA LEU A 6 -25.24 -3.84 11.96
C LEU A 6 -25.28 -2.94 13.20
N LEU A 7 -24.92 -1.66 13.06
CA LEU A 7 -25.02 -0.68 14.14
C LEU A 7 -26.44 -0.55 14.66
N GLY A 8 -27.44 -0.49 13.76
CA GLY A 8 -28.85 -0.45 14.13
C GLY A 8 -29.29 -1.66 14.97
N ALA A 9 -28.82 -2.87 14.63
CA ALA A 9 -29.12 -4.07 15.40
C ALA A 9 -28.52 -4.03 16.82
N TYR A 10 -27.30 -3.50 16.99
CA TYR A 10 -26.68 -3.36 18.31
C TYR A 10 -27.27 -2.19 19.11
N ALA A 11 -27.63 -1.10 18.43
CA ALA A 11 -28.31 0.03 19.04
C ALA A 11 -29.66 -0.42 19.64
N PHE A 12 -30.45 -1.19 18.88
CA PHE A 12 -31.72 -1.76 19.35
C PHE A 12 -31.53 -2.62 20.61
N LYS A 13 -30.51 -3.49 20.63
CA LYS A 13 -30.18 -4.30 21.83
C LYS A 13 -29.81 -3.47 23.06
N ARG A 14 -29.36 -2.22 22.88
CA ARG A 14 -29.00 -1.29 23.95
C ARG A 14 -30.12 -0.30 24.28
N GLY A 15 -31.31 -0.46 23.71
CA GLY A 15 -32.41 0.50 23.89
C GLY A 15 -32.14 1.87 23.25
N MET A 16 -31.22 1.95 22.27
CA MET A 16 -30.87 3.18 21.58
C MET A 16 -31.67 3.33 20.28
N VAL A 17 -32.08 4.56 19.97
CA VAL A 17 -32.68 4.92 18.68
C VAL A 17 -31.58 5.33 17.70
N PHE A 18 -31.71 4.88 16.43
CA PHE A 18 -30.72 5.11 15.40
C PHE A 18 -31.33 5.86 14.21
N SER A 19 -30.77 7.02 13.86
CA SER A 19 -31.24 7.82 12.72
C SER A 19 -30.75 7.24 11.39
N THR A 20 -31.66 7.19 10.41
CA THR A 20 -31.34 6.84 9.02
C THR A 20 -31.27 8.04 8.10
N ARG A 21 -31.44 9.26 8.65
CA ARG A 21 -31.42 10.51 7.90
C ARG A 21 -29.99 10.91 7.56
N VAL A 22 -29.76 11.28 6.31
CA VAL A 22 -28.50 11.90 5.89
C VAL A 22 -28.52 13.36 6.33
N CYS A 23 -27.43 13.83 6.95
CA CYS A 23 -27.31 15.23 7.35
C CYS A 23 -27.45 16.14 6.12
N LYS A 24 -28.36 17.11 6.20
CA LYS A 24 -28.50 18.20 5.23
C LYS A 24 -27.61 19.35 5.68
N ASN A 25 -27.11 20.16 4.74
CA ASN A 25 -26.29 21.34 5.01
C ASN A 25 -24.91 21.05 5.65
N ILE A 26 -24.24 19.99 5.23
CA ILE A 26 -22.86 19.70 5.65
C ILE A 26 -21.92 20.69 4.98
N GLU A 27 -21.15 21.43 5.79
CA GLU A 27 -20.06 22.26 5.29
C GLU A 27 -19.07 21.40 4.49
N LYS A 28 -18.86 21.78 3.23
CA LYS A 28 -18.00 21.04 2.30
C LYS A 28 -16.54 21.37 2.60
N GLY A 29 -15.71 20.35 2.74
CA GLY A 29 -14.29 20.52 2.99
C GLY A 29 -13.59 19.18 3.08
N LYS A 30 -12.28 19.22 3.30
CA LYS A 30 -11.48 18.03 3.61
C LYS A 30 -10.71 18.30 4.90
N TYR A 31 -10.84 17.40 5.86
CA TYR A 31 -9.94 17.35 7.01
C TYR A 31 -8.61 16.71 6.59
N SER A 32 -7.58 16.93 7.39
CA SER A 32 -6.24 16.40 7.12
C SER A 32 -6.26 14.87 7.08
N GLY A 33 -5.71 14.30 6.01
CA GLY A 33 -5.60 12.85 5.86
C GLY A 33 -4.49 12.23 6.72
N ALA A 34 -3.98 11.08 6.30
CA ALA A 34 -2.87 10.44 6.98
C ALA A 34 -1.55 11.20 6.87
N TYR A 35 -0.68 11.04 7.86
CA TYR A 35 0.69 11.56 7.84
C TYR A 35 1.63 10.61 7.11
N VAL A 36 2.61 11.15 6.39
CA VAL A 36 3.62 10.39 5.65
C VAL A 36 4.98 11.00 5.94
N PHE A 37 5.87 10.21 6.55
CA PHE A 37 7.27 10.59 6.71
C PHE A 37 7.94 10.65 5.33
N PRO A 38 8.69 11.71 5.02
CA PRO A 38 9.35 11.82 3.73
C PRO A 38 10.36 10.68 3.55
N PRO A 39 10.36 9.98 2.41
CA PRO A 39 11.33 8.91 2.17
C PRO A 39 12.73 9.50 1.96
N LYS A 40 13.73 8.88 2.59
CA LYS A 40 15.14 9.06 2.23
C LYS A 40 15.41 8.31 0.93
N LYS A 41 15.31 9.03 -0.20
CA LYS A 41 15.38 8.47 -1.56
C LYS A 41 16.76 7.89 -1.88
N GLY A 42 16.78 6.94 -2.82
CA GLY A 42 17.98 6.28 -3.31
C GLY A 42 18.01 4.80 -2.98
N ILE A 43 19.07 4.12 -3.43
CA ILE A 43 19.36 2.74 -3.07
C ILE A 43 20.02 2.73 -1.69
N GLU A 44 19.48 1.91 -0.80
CA GLU A 44 20.05 1.57 0.50
C GLU A 44 20.58 0.14 0.40
N SER A 45 21.90 0.03 0.35
CA SER A 45 22.67 -1.22 0.30
C SER A 45 23.69 -1.33 1.43
N LYS A 46 23.73 -0.36 2.36
CA LYS A 46 24.65 -0.38 3.51
C LYS A 46 24.01 -1.05 4.70
N ARG A 47 22.77 -0.67 5.03
CA ARG A 47 22.04 -1.20 6.20
C ARG A 47 20.64 -1.69 5.81
N SER A 48 20.20 -2.75 6.47
CA SER A 48 18.86 -3.30 6.27
C SER A 48 17.78 -2.34 6.79
N VAL A 49 16.64 -2.32 6.10
CA VAL A 49 15.48 -1.50 6.46
C VAL A 49 14.33 -2.41 6.86
N THR A 50 13.56 -2.06 7.88
CA THR A 50 12.53 -2.96 8.42
C THR A 50 11.24 -2.24 8.73
N GLY A 51 10.10 -2.87 8.44
CA GLY A 51 8.77 -2.33 8.67
C GLY A 51 8.19 -2.67 10.04
N LEU A 52 7.68 -1.65 10.75
CA LEU A 52 6.66 -1.80 11.80
C LEU A 52 5.35 -1.24 11.27
N ASP A 53 4.26 -2.02 11.33
CA ASP A 53 2.92 -1.63 10.84
C ASP A 53 1.84 -1.77 11.92
N PHE A 54 0.93 -0.80 12.00
CA PHE A 54 -0.21 -0.87 12.92
C PHE A 54 -1.24 -1.92 12.48
N ALA A 55 -1.55 -2.87 13.37
CA ALA A 55 -2.56 -3.88 13.11
C ALA A 55 -3.98 -3.26 13.08
N SER A 56 -4.49 -3.01 11.87
CA SER A 56 -5.81 -2.41 11.64
C SER A 56 -5.95 -1.02 12.28
N LEU A 57 -5.06 -0.08 11.93
CA LEU A 57 -4.94 1.24 12.56
C LEU A 57 -6.28 1.92 12.90
N TYR A 58 -7.13 2.24 11.92
CA TYR A 58 -8.35 3.03 12.16
C TYR A 58 -9.36 2.33 13.09
N PRO A 59 -9.76 1.06 12.86
CA PRO A 59 -10.57 0.34 13.84
C PRO A 59 -9.95 0.31 15.24
N SER A 60 -8.63 0.12 15.34
CA SER A 60 -7.91 0.07 16.62
C SER A 60 -7.90 1.43 17.34
N LEU A 61 -7.81 2.54 16.61
CA LEU A 61 -7.95 3.90 17.16
C LEU A 61 -9.38 4.13 17.67
N MET A 62 -10.39 3.73 16.89
CA MET A 62 -11.78 3.86 17.30
C MET A 62 -12.06 3.11 18.59
N MET A 63 -11.55 1.87 18.72
CA MET A 63 -11.64 1.11 19.97
C MET A 63 -10.84 1.77 21.10
N ALA A 64 -9.58 2.15 20.88
CA ALA A 64 -8.70 2.69 21.91
C ALA A 64 -9.17 4.02 22.50
N TYR A 65 -9.70 4.91 21.67
CA TYR A 65 -10.16 6.25 22.09
C TYR A 65 -11.68 6.34 22.26
N ASN A 66 -12.38 5.20 22.19
CA ASN A 66 -13.83 5.10 22.30
C ASN A 66 -14.61 5.90 21.23
N LEU A 67 -14.02 6.15 20.05
CA LEU A 67 -14.59 6.99 19.00
C LEU A 67 -15.88 6.34 18.45
N SER A 68 -17.01 6.84 18.93
CA SER A 68 -18.36 6.39 18.58
C SER A 68 -19.30 7.60 18.63
N PRO A 69 -20.31 7.70 17.75
CA PRO A 69 -21.15 8.90 17.66
C PRO A 69 -21.75 9.36 19.00
N GLU A 70 -22.24 8.42 19.81
CA GLU A 70 -22.84 8.67 21.11
C GLU A 70 -21.84 8.96 22.24
N LYS A 71 -20.55 8.96 21.94
CA LYS A 71 -19.46 9.28 22.87
C LYS A 71 -18.75 10.57 22.51
N ILE A 72 -19.13 11.23 21.42
CA ILE A 72 -18.56 12.50 20.98
C ILE A 72 -19.29 13.66 21.66
N ILE A 73 -18.52 14.59 22.22
CA ILE A 73 -18.96 15.86 22.81
C ILE A 73 -18.39 16.98 21.93
N SER A 74 -19.23 17.93 21.53
CA SER A 74 -18.84 19.02 20.61
C SER A 74 -18.84 20.41 21.25
N SER A 75 -19.29 20.54 22.50
CA SER A 75 -19.28 21.79 23.26
C SER A 75 -18.28 21.68 24.41
N LEU A 76 -17.68 22.81 24.80
CA LEU A 76 -16.76 22.86 25.95
C LEU A 76 -17.54 22.65 27.26
N ASP A 77 -18.70 23.31 27.41
CA ASP A 77 -19.55 23.19 28.60
C ASP A 77 -19.94 21.73 28.89
N ASP A 78 -20.34 20.95 27.87
CA ASP A 78 -20.67 19.52 28.07
C ASP A 78 -19.42 18.68 28.38
N ALA A 79 -18.24 19.10 27.91
CA ALA A 79 -16.98 18.43 28.21
C ALA A 79 -16.60 18.66 29.68
N ASP A 80 -16.68 19.91 30.16
CA ASP A 80 -16.44 20.27 31.55
C ASP A 80 -17.40 19.50 32.48
N ILE A 81 -18.69 19.47 32.16
CA ILE A 81 -19.69 18.68 32.91
C ILE A 81 -19.32 17.18 32.90
N ALA A 82 -18.85 16.64 31.78
CA ALA A 82 -18.46 15.23 31.72
C ALA A 82 -17.25 14.93 32.60
N GLU A 83 -16.26 15.82 32.66
CA GLU A 83 -15.08 15.70 33.53
C GLU A 83 -15.44 15.85 35.00
N GLU A 84 -16.29 16.81 35.37
CA GLU A 84 -16.82 16.97 36.73
C GLU A 84 -17.56 15.71 37.21
N ASN A 85 -18.26 15.03 36.31
CA ASN A 85 -18.89 13.73 36.56
C ASN A 85 -17.91 12.54 36.60
N GLY A 86 -16.60 12.79 36.59
CA GLY A 86 -15.54 11.78 36.72
C GLY A 86 -15.25 11.01 35.43
N ASN A 87 -15.67 11.52 34.26
CA ASN A 87 -15.29 10.91 32.99
C ASN A 87 -13.92 11.40 32.53
N SER A 88 -13.11 10.48 32.00
CA SER A 88 -11.89 10.86 31.29
C SER A 88 -12.22 11.16 29.84
N LEU A 89 -11.71 12.27 29.31
CA LEU A 89 -11.92 12.67 27.92
C LEU A 89 -10.67 12.46 27.05
N HIS A 90 -10.90 12.18 25.78
CA HIS A 90 -9.90 12.29 24.72
C HIS A 90 -10.22 13.53 23.89
N GLU A 91 -9.33 14.52 23.91
CA GLU A 91 -9.45 15.70 23.08
C GLU A 91 -9.26 15.33 21.59
N ILE A 92 -10.14 15.86 20.75
CA ILE A 92 -10.11 15.78 19.30
C ILE A 92 -9.93 17.21 18.77
N ASN A 93 -8.79 17.42 18.11
CA ASN A 93 -8.43 18.72 17.56
C ASN A 93 -7.83 18.53 16.16
N PHE A 94 -8.41 19.18 15.15
CA PHE A 94 -7.86 19.19 13.79
C PHE A 94 -8.33 20.39 12.96
N PRO A 95 -7.51 20.86 11.99
CA PRO A 95 -7.89 21.95 11.11
C PRO A 95 -8.92 21.51 10.06
N PHE A 96 -9.92 22.37 9.81
CA PHE A 96 -10.95 22.22 8.80
C PHE A 96 -11.37 23.60 8.27
N ASN A 97 -11.36 23.82 6.95
CA ASN A 97 -11.85 25.04 6.30
C ASN A 97 -11.50 26.36 7.04
N ASN A 98 -10.20 26.56 7.31
CA ASN A 98 -9.62 27.74 7.98
C ASN A 98 -9.97 27.93 9.47
N HIS A 99 -10.65 26.99 10.10
CA HIS A 99 -10.84 26.94 11.54
C HIS A 99 -10.37 25.61 12.10
N THR A 100 -10.38 25.47 13.42
CA THR A 100 -10.07 24.23 14.11
C THR A 100 -11.36 23.63 14.64
N ILE A 101 -11.58 22.35 14.35
CA ILE A 101 -12.64 21.58 15.00
C ILE A 101 -12.10 21.13 16.35
N HIS A 102 -12.84 21.49 17.41
CA HIS A 102 -12.61 21.03 18.77
C HIS A 102 -13.79 20.15 19.19
N ALA A 103 -13.47 18.95 19.66
CA ALA A 103 -14.42 18.00 20.19
C ALA A 103 -13.73 17.11 21.23
N TRP A 104 -14.51 16.32 21.95
CA TRP A 104 -14.00 15.37 22.93
C TRP A 104 -14.67 14.02 22.74
N CYS A 105 -14.01 12.97 23.19
CA CYS A 105 -14.59 11.65 23.28
C CYS A 105 -14.49 11.09 24.69
N VAL A 106 -15.62 10.67 25.26
CA VAL A 106 -15.66 10.05 26.58
C VAL A 106 -14.95 8.70 26.54
N ARG A 107 -13.89 8.53 27.32
CA ARG A 107 -13.08 7.32 27.39
C ARG A 107 -13.81 6.20 28.09
N HIS A 108 -13.66 4.98 27.59
CA HIS A 108 -14.25 3.80 28.23
C HIS A 108 -13.41 3.26 29.39
N ASN A 109 -12.15 3.68 29.58
CA ASN A 109 -11.26 3.26 30.69
C ASN A 109 -11.20 1.73 30.91
N ASN A 110 -11.20 0.95 29.82
CA ASN A 110 -11.30 -0.52 29.79
C ASN A 110 -12.54 -1.13 30.47
N GLN A 111 -13.57 -0.33 30.78
CA GLN A 111 -14.86 -0.76 31.31
C GLN A 111 -15.83 -1.11 30.16
N PRO A 112 -16.32 -2.37 30.05
CA PRO A 112 -17.19 -2.80 28.96
C PRO A 112 -18.48 -1.99 28.82
N GLU A 113 -19.09 -1.59 29.93
CA GLU A 113 -20.33 -0.81 30.02
C GLU A 113 -20.17 0.63 29.50
N LYS A 114 -18.94 1.17 29.54
CA LYS A 114 -18.63 2.52 29.02
C LYS A 114 -18.28 2.52 27.54
N LYS A 115 -18.11 1.35 26.91
CA LYS A 115 -17.77 1.24 25.49
C LYS A 115 -18.90 1.74 24.61
N GLY A 116 -18.53 2.59 23.66
CA GLY A 116 -19.42 3.00 22.60
C GLY A 116 -19.80 1.84 21.67
N LEU A 117 -20.82 2.07 20.86
CA LEU A 117 -21.38 1.15 19.88
C LEU A 117 -20.32 0.72 18.85
N TYR A 118 -19.54 1.68 18.33
CA TYR A 118 -18.46 1.41 17.38
C TYR A 118 -17.39 0.50 18.02
N PRO A 119 -16.77 0.87 19.16
CA PRO A 119 -15.82 0.02 19.87
C PRO A 119 -16.33 -1.39 20.15
N THR A 120 -17.57 -1.55 20.63
CA THR A 120 -18.13 -2.88 20.91
C THR A 120 -18.26 -3.74 19.66
N VAL A 121 -18.84 -3.19 18.58
CA VAL A 121 -19.02 -3.96 17.34
C VAL A 121 -17.66 -4.26 16.68
N LEU A 122 -16.74 -3.29 16.68
CA LEU A 122 -15.41 -3.46 16.12
C LEU A 122 -14.59 -4.48 16.91
N GLU A 123 -14.72 -4.53 18.23
CA GLU A 123 -14.05 -5.51 19.09
C GLU A 123 -14.53 -6.93 18.78
N GLU A 124 -15.84 -7.13 18.60
CA GLU A 124 -16.37 -8.43 18.19
C GLU A 124 -15.84 -8.87 16.82
N LEU A 125 -15.86 -7.96 15.84
CA LEU A 125 -15.32 -8.23 14.50
C LEU A 125 -13.80 -8.48 14.55
N PHE A 126 -13.08 -7.77 15.39
CA PHE A 126 -11.65 -7.95 15.62
C PHE A 126 -11.36 -9.34 16.19
N ASN A 127 -12.09 -9.76 17.23
CA ASN A 127 -11.95 -11.07 17.86
C ASN A 127 -12.29 -12.20 16.90
N ARG A 128 -13.37 -12.05 16.12
CA ARG A 128 -13.73 -13.00 15.06
C ARG A 128 -12.62 -13.11 14.02
N ARG A 129 -12.03 -11.98 13.60
CA ARG A 129 -10.89 -11.96 12.67
C ARG A 129 -9.65 -12.63 13.27
N ALA A 130 -9.37 -12.42 14.56
CA ALA A 130 -8.27 -13.06 15.26
C ALA A 130 -8.42 -14.60 15.24
N GLY A 131 -9.63 -15.11 15.51
CA GLY A 131 -9.93 -16.55 15.39
C GLY A 131 -9.66 -17.11 13.99
N LEU A 132 -10.07 -16.39 12.94
CA LEU A 132 -9.79 -16.78 11.55
C LEU A 132 -8.27 -16.80 11.26
N LYS A 133 -7.51 -15.85 11.81
CA LYS A 133 -6.05 -15.79 11.64
C LYS A 133 -5.32 -16.95 12.33
N VAL A 134 -5.79 -17.39 13.50
CA VAL A 134 -5.23 -18.55 14.20
C VAL A 134 -5.38 -19.81 13.34
N GLN A 135 -6.58 -20.04 12.79
CA GLN A 135 -6.83 -21.14 11.86
C GLN A 135 -5.96 -21.01 10.58
N LEU A 136 -5.80 -19.79 10.05
CA LEU A 136 -4.99 -19.53 8.87
C LEU A 136 -3.51 -19.85 9.10
N ALA A 137 -2.98 -19.56 10.28
CA ALA A 137 -1.60 -19.86 10.65
C ALA A 137 -1.35 -21.39 10.69
N SER A 138 -2.29 -22.17 11.22
CA SER A 138 -2.16 -23.63 11.26
C SER A 138 -2.18 -24.24 9.85
N LEU A 139 -3.08 -23.75 8.98
CA LEU A 139 -3.14 -24.14 7.57
C LEU A 139 -1.89 -23.73 6.80
N LYS A 140 -1.36 -22.51 7.03
CA LYS A 140 -0.10 -22.05 6.43
C LYS A 140 1.03 -23.03 6.74
N LYS A 141 1.19 -23.42 8.01
CA LYS A 141 2.24 -24.34 8.45
C LYS A 141 2.14 -25.69 7.72
N LYS A 142 0.94 -26.29 7.66
CA LYS A 142 0.72 -27.56 6.95
C LYS A 142 1.00 -27.45 5.45
N ARG A 143 0.47 -26.40 4.81
CA ARG A 143 0.68 -26.11 3.39
C ARG A 143 2.16 -25.95 3.05
N ASP A 144 2.89 -25.15 3.83
CA ASP A 144 4.29 -24.84 3.56
C ASP A 144 5.18 -26.08 3.78
N GLN A 145 4.89 -26.89 4.80
CA GLN A 145 5.57 -28.17 5.01
C GLN A 145 5.38 -29.12 3.83
N LEU A 146 4.14 -29.33 3.38
CA LEU A 146 3.85 -30.20 2.25
C LEU A 146 4.43 -29.66 0.93
N GLY A 147 4.36 -28.34 0.74
CA GLY A 147 4.94 -27.66 -0.43
C GLY A 147 6.46 -27.83 -0.52
N LYS A 148 7.18 -27.74 0.61
CA LYS A 148 8.62 -28.02 0.69
C LYS A 148 8.94 -29.46 0.34
N LEU A 149 8.17 -30.43 0.84
CA LEU A 149 8.34 -31.85 0.52
C LEU A 149 8.12 -32.13 -0.97
N ILE A 150 7.06 -31.59 -1.56
CA ILE A 150 6.74 -31.71 -2.99
C ILE A 150 7.86 -31.10 -3.84
N SER A 151 8.36 -29.92 -3.48
CA SER A 151 9.44 -29.25 -4.22
C SER A 151 10.74 -30.05 -4.19
N SER A 152 11.16 -30.52 -3.00
CA SER A 152 12.35 -31.36 -2.84
C SER A 152 12.24 -32.69 -3.62
N ALA A 153 11.04 -33.28 -3.70
CA ALA A 153 10.81 -34.48 -4.49
C ALA A 153 10.97 -34.22 -5.99
N LYS A 154 10.46 -33.08 -6.51
CA LYS A 154 10.63 -32.68 -7.92
C LYS A 154 12.09 -32.44 -8.28
N GLU A 155 12.83 -31.73 -7.44
CA GLU A 155 14.26 -31.46 -7.64
C GLU A 155 15.08 -32.75 -7.71
N LYS A 156 14.68 -33.78 -6.95
CA LYS A 156 15.30 -35.10 -6.95
C LYS A 156 14.76 -36.03 -8.05
N GLY A 157 13.96 -35.53 -8.99
CA GLY A 157 13.37 -36.30 -10.08
C GLY A 157 12.38 -37.39 -9.65
N LYS A 158 11.85 -37.33 -8.41
CA LYS A 158 10.95 -38.36 -7.87
C LYS A 158 9.51 -38.12 -8.32
N ARG A 159 8.79 -39.21 -8.62
CA ARG A 159 7.35 -39.18 -8.91
C ARG A 159 6.59 -38.80 -7.64
N ILE A 160 5.79 -37.74 -7.70
CA ILE A 160 4.93 -37.31 -6.60
C ILE A 160 3.62 -38.09 -6.67
N PRO A 161 3.15 -38.69 -5.54
CA PRO A 161 1.84 -39.31 -5.49
C PRO A 161 0.74 -38.30 -5.82
N GLU A 162 -0.22 -38.68 -6.66
CA GLU A 162 -1.35 -37.82 -7.05
C GLU A 162 -2.15 -37.35 -5.82
N LYS A 163 -2.32 -38.23 -4.83
CA LYS A 163 -2.91 -37.92 -3.52
C LYS A 163 -2.25 -36.74 -2.82
N SER A 164 -0.92 -36.62 -2.86
CA SER A 164 -0.18 -35.52 -2.22
C SER A 164 -0.38 -34.18 -2.96
N ASN A 165 -0.50 -34.21 -4.29
CA ASN A 165 -0.83 -33.02 -5.07
C ASN A 165 -2.27 -32.55 -4.81
N LEU A 166 -3.22 -33.50 -4.73
CA LEU A 166 -4.61 -33.22 -4.39
C LEU A 166 -4.73 -32.62 -2.97
N GLU A 167 -4.03 -33.19 -1.99
CA GLU A 167 -3.99 -32.69 -0.62
C GLU A 167 -3.39 -31.27 -0.56
N TYR A 168 -2.27 -31.04 -1.27
CA TYR A 168 -1.66 -29.71 -1.34
C TYR A 168 -2.60 -28.68 -1.99
N SER A 169 -3.29 -29.06 -3.07
CA SER A 169 -4.28 -28.21 -3.73
C SER A 169 -5.45 -27.86 -2.80
N SER A 170 -5.99 -28.85 -2.07
CA SER A 170 -7.04 -28.65 -1.07
C SER A 170 -6.59 -27.69 0.04
N LEU A 171 -5.38 -27.89 0.59
CA LEU A 171 -4.81 -27.00 1.60
C LEU A 171 -4.64 -25.57 1.08
N CYS A 172 -4.22 -25.41 -0.17
CA CYS A 172 -4.14 -24.10 -0.83
C CYS A 172 -5.51 -23.45 -0.97
N PHE A 173 -6.53 -24.21 -1.38
CA PHE A 173 -7.90 -23.74 -1.49
C PHE A 173 -8.46 -23.29 -0.13
N ASP A 174 -8.33 -24.12 0.91
CA ASP A 174 -8.80 -23.82 2.26
C ASP A 174 -8.10 -22.58 2.83
N TYR A 175 -6.78 -22.49 2.65
CA TYR A 175 -6.00 -21.32 3.02
C TYR A 175 -6.51 -20.06 2.31
N ASN A 176 -6.74 -20.11 0.99
CA ASN A 176 -7.19 -18.98 0.20
C ASN A 176 -8.62 -18.55 0.57
N CYS A 177 -9.52 -19.51 0.81
CA CYS A 177 -10.88 -19.27 1.28
C CYS A 177 -10.87 -18.56 2.63
N LEU A 178 -10.10 -19.06 3.59
CA LEU A 178 -10.00 -18.46 4.91
C LEU A 178 -9.30 -17.10 4.89
N ASN A 179 -8.27 -16.93 4.07
CA ASN A 179 -7.60 -15.64 3.87
C ASN A 179 -8.57 -14.60 3.27
N SER A 180 -9.42 -15.01 2.33
CA SER A 180 -10.48 -14.17 1.77
C SER A 180 -11.48 -13.74 2.84
N LYS A 181 -11.92 -14.68 3.71
CA LYS A 181 -12.80 -14.37 4.84
C LYS A 181 -12.19 -13.36 5.80
N GLN A 182 -10.94 -13.54 6.27
CA GLN A 182 -10.32 -12.57 7.18
C GLN A 182 -10.10 -11.21 6.53
N THR A 183 -9.81 -11.18 5.22
CA THR A 183 -9.64 -9.95 4.45
C THR A 183 -10.97 -9.20 4.32
N ALA A 184 -12.07 -9.91 4.06
CA ALA A 184 -13.40 -9.34 4.03
C ALA A 184 -13.79 -8.73 5.38
N VAL A 185 -13.47 -9.40 6.51
CA VAL A 185 -13.69 -8.82 7.85
C VAL A 185 -12.83 -7.57 8.07
N LYS A 186 -11.54 -7.58 7.69
CA LYS A 186 -10.66 -6.39 7.76
C LYS A 186 -11.27 -5.22 6.99
N LEU A 187 -11.69 -5.45 5.75
CA LEU A 187 -12.32 -4.44 4.89
C LEU A 187 -13.61 -3.92 5.53
N TYR A 188 -14.42 -4.82 6.09
CA TYR A 188 -15.66 -4.45 6.73
C TYR A 188 -15.44 -3.56 7.96
N MET A 189 -14.45 -3.87 8.80
CA MET A 189 -14.05 -3.01 9.92
C MET A 189 -13.59 -1.63 9.45
N ASN A 190 -12.74 -1.57 8.42
CA ASN A 190 -12.27 -0.28 7.87
C ASN A 190 -13.41 0.56 7.25
N THR A 191 -14.50 -0.07 6.83
CA THR A 191 -15.69 0.63 6.33
C THR A 191 -16.37 1.49 7.40
N PHE A 192 -16.20 1.22 8.70
CA PHE A 192 -16.77 2.07 9.78
C PHE A 192 -16.24 3.51 9.68
N TYR A 193 -14.92 3.65 9.56
CA TYR A 193 -14.28 4.93 9.27
C TYR A 193 -14.78 5.53 7.96
N GLY A 194 -14.85 4.74 6.89
CA GLY A 194 -15.29 5.21 5.58
C GLY A 194 -16.71 5.76 5.59
N GLU A 195 -17.63 5.14 6.33
CA GLU A 195 -19.01 5.61 6.47
C GLU A 195 -19.10 6.85 7.37
N ALA A 196 -18.35 6.90 8.47
CA ALA A 196 -18.30 8.08 9.33
C ALA A 196 -17.70 9.32 8.63
N GLY A 197 -16.80 9.11 7.67
CA GLY A 197 -16.21 10.16 6.85
C GLY A 197 -16.97 10.48 5.55
N ASN A 198 -18.05 9.77 5.23
CA ASN A 198 -18.81 9.96 4.00
C ASN A 198 -20.03 10.89 4.23
N PRO A 199 -20.06 12.12 3.68
CA PRO A 199 -21.17 13.06 3.89
C PRO A 199 -22.54 12.55 3.43
N LYS A 200 -22.59 11.52 2.57
CA LYS A 200 -23.84 10.89 2.13
C LYS A 200 -24.31 9.77 3.06
N SER A 201 -23.54 9.43 4.09
CA SER A 201 -23.90 8.40 5.05
C SER A 201 -24.77 8.97 6.17
N PRO A 202 -25.80 8.24 6.63
CA PRO A 202 -26.57 8.61 7.82
C PRO A 202 -25.75 8.65 9.12
N ILE A 203 -24.59 7.99 9.13
CA ILE A 203 -23.67 7.95 10.28
C ILE A 203 -22.44 8.84 10.08
N PHE A 204 -22.53 9.78 9.15
CA PHE A 204 -21.50 10.79 8.96
C PHE A 204 -21.32 11.61 10.24
N LEU A 205 -20.09 11.66 10.75
CA LEU A 205 -19.72 12.52 11.86
C LEU A 205 -18.27 12.97 11.66
N ARG A 206 -18.09 14.27 11.38
CA ARG A 206 -16.80 14.84 10.96
C ARG A 206 -15.78 14.74 12.08
N GLU A 207 -16.20 15.02 13.30
CA GLU A 207 -15.43 14.99 14.54
C GLU A 207 -14.87 13.59 14.76
N LEU A 208 -15.66 12.55 14.49
CA LEU A 208 -15.24 11.15 14.60
C LEU A 208 -14.24 10.78 13.50
N ALA A 209 -14.52 11.14 12.24
CA ALA A 209 -13.64 10.81 11.13
C ALA A 209 -12.31 11.58 11.21
N GLY A 210 -12.38 12.89 11.45
CA GLY A 210 -11.24 13.76 11.67
C GLY A 210 -10.45 13.37 12.92
N GLY A 211 -11.13 13.05 14.02
CA GLY A 211 -10.53 12.52 15.25
C GLY A 211 -9.82 11.19 15.06
N THR A 212 -10.36 10.29 14.22
CA THR A 212 -9.67 9.05 13.86
C THR A 212 -8.38 9.35 13.09
N THR A 213 -8.42 10.28 12.13
CA THR A 213 -7.21 10.65 11.37
C THR A 213 -6.17 11.36 12.21
N SER A 214 -6.57 12.33 13.06
CA SER A 214 -5.65 13.07 13.93
C SER A 214 -5.01 12.15 14.96
N ALA A 215 -5.79 11.24 15.56
CA ALA A 215 -5.26 10.21 16.45
C ALA A 215 -4.26 9.28 15.72
N GLY A 216 -4.50 8.94 14.46
CA GLY A 216 -3.56 8.17 13.65
C GLY A 216 -2.24 8.92 13.40
N GLN A 217 -2.31 10.21 13.04
CA GLN A 217 -1.12 11.06 12.88
C GLN A 217 -0.35 11.21 14.19
N TYR A 218 -1.05 11.40 15.31
CA TYR A 218 -0.45 11.50 16.62
C TYR A 218 0.31 10.22 16.97
N ASN A 219 -0.32 9.05 16.84
CA ASN A 219 0.28 7.79 17.24
C ASN A 219 1.48 7.39 16.36
N ILE A 220 1.45 7.63 15.04
CA ILE A 220 2.61 7.32 14.19
C ILE A 220 3.81 8.22 14.50
N LYS A 221 3.57 9.50 14.81
CA LYS A 221 4.62 10.44 15.25
C LYS A 221 5.17 10.06 16.62
N LEU A 222 4.28 9.70 17.55
CA LEU A 222 4.62 9.25 18.89
C LEU A 222 5.52 8.01 18.87
N VAL A 223 5.25 7.04 17.99
CA VAL A 223 6.12 5.88 17.80
C VAL A 223 7.44 6.29 17.12
N GLY A 224 7.38 7.17 16.10
CA GLY A 224 8.56 7.71 15.45
C GLY A 224 9.57 8.32 16.44
N GLU A 225 9.10 9.23 17.29
CA GLU A 225 9.93 9.85 18.32
C GLU A 225 10.49 8.83 19.32
N TYR A 226 9.70 7.82 19.68
CA TYR A 226 10.13 6.79 20.63
C TYR A 226 11.26 5.92 20.06
N VAL A 227 11.17 5.53 18.78
CA VAL A 227 12.21 4.71 18.16
C VAL A 227 13.47 5.53 17.85
N GLU A 228 13.32 6.80 17.48
CA GLU A 228 14.45 7.73 17.28
C GLU A 228 15.22 7.98 18.58
N LYS A 229 14.53 8.15 19.72
CA LYS A 229 15.17 8.26 21.05
C LYS A 229 15.97 7.01 21.45
N LYS A 230 15.65 5.85 20.88
CA LYS A 230 16.42 4.60 21.05
C LYS A 230 17.58 4.46 20.05
N GLY A 231 17.75 5.43 19.17
CA GLY A 231 18.81 5.51 18.15
C GLY A 231 18.44 4.93 16.80
N PHE A 232 17.22 4.42 16.60
CA PHE A 232 16.80 3.88 15.31
C PHE A 232 16.56 5.03 14.32
N GLY A 233 17.04 4.88 13.10
CA GLY A 233 16.81 5.89 12.06
C GLY A 233 15.51 5.63 11.31
N ILE A 234 14.68 6.64 11.09
CA ILE A 234 13.50 6.53 10.22
C ILE A 234 13.95 6.73 8.75
N LYS A 235 13.68 5.75 7.90
CA LYS A 235 13.95 5.79 6.45
C LYS A 235 12.73 6.27 5.66
N TYR A 236 11.54 5.82 6.07
CA TYR A 236 10.25 6.16 5.48
C TYR A 236 9.11 5.83 6.44
N GLY A 237 7.91 6.34 6.19
CA GLY A 237 6.70 5.92 6.90
C GLY A 237 5.45 6.34 6.14
N ASP A 238 4.49 5.43 6.02
CA ASP A 238 3.21 5.66 5.33
C ASP A 238 2.07 5.34 6.28
N THR A 239 1.39 6.38 6.81
CA THR A 239 0.12 6.26 7.54
C THR A 239 0.18 5.39 8.81
N ASP A 240 0.20 4.07 8.61
CA ASP A 240 0.20 2.99 9.58
C ASP A 240 1.55 2.28 9.72
N SER A 241 2.50 2.54 8.81
CA SER A 241 3.82 1.87 8.80
C SER A 241 5.00 2.82 9.00
N LEU A 242 6.04 2.33 9.67
CA LEU A 242 7.36 2.95 9.81
C LEU A 242 8.44 2.01 9.32
N TYR A 243 9.27 2.48 8.39
CA TYR A 243 10.45 1.79 7.89
C TYR A 243 11.69 2.34 8.58
N LEU A 244 12.33 1.49 9.38
CA LEU A 244 13.40 1.83 10.30
C LEU A 244 14.74 1.25 9.85
N THR A 245 15.83 1.86 10.31
CA THR A 245 17.21 1.39 10.20
C THR A 245 17.77 1.19 11.61
N CYS A 246 18.52 0.11 11.80
CA CYS A 246 19.07 -0.25 13.10
C CYS A 246 20.35 0.57 13.40
N PRO A 247 20.61 0.95 14.67
CA PRO A 247 21.87 1.57 15.06
C PRO A 247 23.10 0.74 14.71
N ASP A 248 24.18 1.37 14.24
CA ASP A 248 25.42 0.69 13.83
C ASP A 248 26.05 -0.19 14.92
N LYS A 249 25.82 0.14 16.20
CA LYS A 249 26.34 -0.66 17.33
C LYS A 249 25.96 -2.14 17.27
N TYR A 250 24.84 -2.47 16.62
CA TYR A 250 24.36 -3.85 16.51
C TYR A 250 25.05 -4.66 15.41
N TYR A 251 25.71 -3.99 14.45
CA TYR A 251 26.39 -4.64 13.34
C TYR A 251 27.90 -4.80 13.56
N LYS A 252 28.45 -4.32 14.68
CA LYS A 252 29.90 -4.31 14.96
C LYS A 252 30.61 -5.65 14.72
N GLU A 253 29.98 -6.76 15.10
CA GLU A 253 30.58 -8.09 14.92
C GLU A 253 30.60 -8.51 13.45
N CYS A 254 29.49 -8.31 12.74
CA CYS A 254 29.38 -8.57 11.31
C CYS A 254 30.34 -7.67 10.51
N ASP A 255 30.39 -6.38 10.84
CA ASP A 255 31.26 -5.37 10.22
C ASP A 255 32.74 -5.75 10.39
N ARG A 256 33.11 -6.21 11.59
CA ARG A 256 34.48 -6.69 11.89
C ARG A 256 34.83 -7.93 11.08
N GLY A 257 33.95 -8.92 11.02
CA GLY A 257 34.18 -10.15 10.24
C GLY A 257 34.35 -9.86 8.74
N PHE A 258 33.51 -8.99 8.19
CA PHE A 258 33.63 -8.56 6.79
C PHE A 258 34.93 -7.78 6.53
N SER A 259 35.30 -6.84 7.42
CA SER A 259 36.53 -6.04 7.28
C SER A 259 37.82 -6.86 7.34
N LYS A 260 37.78 -8.01 8.03
CA LYS A 260 38.90 -8.97 8.10
C LYS A 260 38.92 -9.98 6.96
N ASN A 261 38.01 -9.87 5.99
CA ASN A 261 37.79 -10.86 4.93
C ASN A 261 37.43 -12.27 5.45
N GLU A 262 36.88 -12.37 6.67
CA GLU A 262 36.40 -13.63 7.25
C GLU A 262 35.01 -14.01 6.72
N LEU A 263 34.27 -13.04 6.17
CA LEU A 263 32.93 -13.23 5.60
C LEU A 263 32.91 -12.84 4.13
N SER A 264 32.25 -13.65 3.30
CA SER A 264 31.82 -13.21 1.96
C SER A 264 30.77 -12.11 2.08
N LYS A 265 30.55 -11.34 1.00
CA LYS A 265 29.53 -10.28 0.96
C LYS A 265 28.13 -10.82 1.28
N GLU A 266 27.77 -11.96 0.69
CA GLU A 266 26.48 -12.62 0.92
C GLU A 266 26.34 -13.13 2.38
N ALA A 267 27.40 -13.67 2.96
CA ALA A 267 27.40 -14.10 4.37
C ALA A 267 27.25 -12.90 5.30
N TYR A 268 28.00 -11.81 5.05
CA TYR A 268 27.88 -10.56 5.81
C TYR A 268 26.47 -9.97 5.75
N TRP A 269 25.89 -9.88 4.55
CA TRP A 269 24.51 -9.40 4.37
C TRP A 269 23.49 -10.31 5.06
N THR A 270 23.72 -11.62 5.03
CA THR A 270 22.86 -12.60 5.71
C THR A 270 22.85 -12.39 7.22
N GLU A 271 24.02 -12.22 7.83
CA GLU A 271 24.12 -11.97 9.27
C GLU A 271 23.49 -10.63 9.66
N MET A 272 23.68 -9.57 8.86
CA MET A 272 22.99 -8.29 9.10
C MET A 272 21.46 -8.42 9.10
N VAL A 273 20.89 -9.20 8.19
CA VAL A 273 19.44 -9.44 8.13
C VAL A 273 18.96 -10.22 9.35
N LYS A 274 19.69 -11.25 9.79
CA LYS A 274 19.34 -12.01 10.99
C LYS A 274 19.40 -11.16 12.27
N VAL A 275 20.43 -10.33 12.40
CA VAL A 275 20.60 -9.41 13.54
C VAL A 275 19.40 -8.47 13.67
N ILE A 276 19.00 -7.82 12.57
CA ILE A 276 17.86 -6.90 12.61
C ILE A 276 16.55 -7.62 12.89
N MET A 277 16.34 -8.83 12.35
CA MET A 277 15.13 -9.62 12.62
C MET A 277 14.94 -9.90 14.11
N ASP A 278 16.01 -10.21 14.85
CA ASP A 278 15.93 -10.45 16.30
C ASP A 278 15.69 -9.16 17.08
N ILE A 279 16.45 -8.09 16.77
CA ILE A 279 16.32 -6.80 17.43
C ILE A 279 14.92 -6.21 17.24
N MET A 280 14.35 -6.35 16.04
CA MET A 280 13.04 -5.79 15.72
C MET A 280 11.89 -6.46 16.45
N LYS A 281 11.98 -7.78 16.73
CA LYS A 281 11.01 -8.45 17.59
C LYS A 281 10.98 -7.79 18.98
N ARG A 282 12.16 -7.59 19.58
CA ARG A 282 12.30 -6.93 20.89
C ARG A 282 11.83 -5.48 20.86
N LEU A 283 12.17 -4.72 19.81
CA LEU A 283 11.71 -3.33 19.66
C LEU A 283 10.19 -3.26 19.50
N CYS A 284 9.59 -4.14 18.71
CA CYS A 284 8.15 -4.22 18.50
C CYS A 284 7.41 -4.42 19.83
N ASP A 285 7.89 -5.32 20.68
CA ASP A 285 7.32 -5.54 22.02
C ASP A 285 7.43 -4.28 22.89
N GLN A 286 8.58 -3.60 22.87
CA GLN A 286 8.78 -2.34 23.59
C GLN A 286 7.85 -1.22 23.07
N VAL A 287 7.64 -1.13 21.76
CA VAL A 287 6.71 -0.18 21.14
C VAL A 287 5.28 -0.49 21.57
N ASN A 288 4.88 -1.75 21.59
CA ASN A 288 3.55 -2.17 22.00
C ASN A 288 3.28 -1.89 23.49
N VAL A 289 4.28 -2.09 24.36
CA VAL A 289 4.19 -1.69 25.77
C VAL A 289 4.04 -0.18 25.89
N TYR A 290 4.84 0.58 25.14
CA TYR A 290 4.77 2.05 25.14
C TYR A 290 3.41 2.57 24.64
N LEU A 291 2.88 2.02 23.55
CA LEU A 291 1.54 2.33 23.04
C LEU A 291 0.44 2.01 24.04
N LYS A 292 0.54 0.89 24.77
CA LYS A 292 -0.41 0.54 25.82
C LYS A 292 -0.41 1.58 26.95
N ILE A 293 0.77 2.02 27.39
CA ILE A 293 0.91 3.06 28.42
C ILE A 293 0.29 4.37 27.94
N LYS A 294 0.59 4.79 26.70
CA LYS A 294 0.14 6.09 26.16
C LYS A 294 -1.32 6.13 25.77
N SER A 295 -1.86 5.04 25.24
CA SER A 295 -3.26 4.95 24.84
C SER A 295 -4.19 4.49 25.96
N GLY A 296 -3.67 3.95 27.06
CA GLY A 296 -4.43 3.38 28.18
C GLY A 296 -5.18 2.09 27.84
N THR A 297 -5.02 1.52 26.65
CA THR A 297 -5.71 0.30 26.19
C THR A 297 -4.74 -0.61 25.44
N SER A 298 -5.15 -1.85 25.15
CA SER A 298 -4.35 -2.81 24.37
C SER A 298 -4.77 -2.93 22.90
N TYR A 299 -5.69 -2.08 22.42
CA TYR A 299 -6.20 -2.16 21.05
C TYR A 299 -5.17 -1.70 20.01
N LEU A 300 -4.34 -0.72 20.35
CA LEU A 300 -3.27 -0.25 19.48
C LEU A 300 -2.03 -1.13 19.63
N LYS A 301 -1.68 -1.81 18.54
CA LYS A 301 -0.49 -2.64 18.43
C LYS A 301 0.14 -2.49 17.06
N MET A 302 1.46 -2.52 17.02
CA MET A 302 2.24 -2.68 15.81
C MET A 302 2.74 -4.12 15.69
N ALA A 303 2.93 -4.55 14.46
CA ALA A 303 3.53 -5.81 14.09
C ALA A 303 4.78 -5.55 13.25
N TYR A 304 5.79 -6.39 13.45
CA TYR A 304 6.92 -6.50 12.53
C TYR A 304 6.44 -7.21 11.25
N GLU A 305 6.77 -6.64 10.08
CA GLU A 305 6.40 -7.21 8.77
C GLU A 305 7.60 -7.89 8.10
N GLU A 306 8.38 -7.14 7.34
CA GLU A 306 9.53 -7.63 6.59
C GLU A 306 10.80 -6.81 6.86
N VAL A 307 11.94 -7.43 6.57
CA VAL A 307 13.20 -6.72 6.34
C VAL A 307 13.39 -6.58 4.83
N LEU A 308 13.66 -5.36 4.38
CA LEU A 308 14.01 -5.03 3.01
C LEU A 308 15.52 -4.75 2.93
N PHE A 309 16.24 -5.59 2.19
CA PHE A 309 17.67 -5.39 1.98
C PHE A 309 18.21 -6.15 0.76
N PRO A 310 18.81 -5.50 -0.25
CA PRO A 310 18.84 -4.05 -0.45
C PRO A 310 17.44 -3.49 -0.74
N VAL A 311 17.29 -2.17 -0.66
CA VAL A 311 16.01 -1.50 -0.91
C VAL A 311 16.19 -0.14 -1.58
N CYS A 312 15.31 0.22 -2.49
CA CYS A 312 15.29 1.53 -3.14
C CYS A 312 14.00 2.28 -2.85
N PHE A 313 14.12 3.49 -2.32
CA PHE A 313 13.01 4.43 -2.17
C PHE A 313 13.04 5.48 -3.28
N THR A 314 12.00 5.56 -4.10
CA THR A 314 11.92 6.53 -5.21
C THR A 314 10.94 7.67 -4.93
N GLY A 315 9.99 7.46 -4.01
CA GLY A 315 9.06 8.49 -3.56
C GLY A 315 8.03 7.97 -2.56
N LYS A 316 7.08 8.84 -2.18
CA LYS A 316 5.98 8.44 -1.29
C LYS A 316 5.20 7.30 -1.95
N LYS A 317 5.02 6.20 -1.21
CA LYS A 317 4.38 4.95 -1.65
C LYS A 317 5.04 4.30 -2.86
N LYS A 318 6.31 4.61 -3.11
CA LYS A 318 7.08 4.12 -4.28
C LYS A 318 8.44 3.59 -3.84
N TYR A 319 8.53 2.28 -3.68
CA TYR A 319 9.77 1.61 -3.29
C TYR A 319 9.77 0.16 -3.75
N PHE A 320 10.97 -0.40 -3.91
CA PHE A 320 11.17 -1.80 -4.23
C PHE A 320 12.41 -2.33 -3.52
N GLY A 321 12.46 -3.62 -3.25
CA GLY A 321 13.52 -4.23 -2.44
C GLY A 321 13.54 -5.75 -2.53
N VAL A 322 14.55 -6.35 -1.93
CA VAL A 322 14.54 -7.79 -1.62
C VAL A 322 13.93 -7.96 -0.23
N GLY A 323 12.82 -8.69 -0.15
CA GLY A 323 12.09 -8.91 1.11
C GLY A 323 12.51 -10.19 1.81
N HIS A 324 12.76 -10.09 3.12
CA HIS A 324 13.07 -11.20 4.01
C HIS A 324 12.04 -11.23 5.15
N VAL A 325 11.36 -12.36 5.30
CA VAL A 325 10.30 -12.52 6.31
C VAL A 325 10.71 -13.58 7.32
N ASP A 326 10.73 -14.84 6.89
CA ASP A 326 11.10 -15.99 7.73
C ASP A 326 12.54 -16.45 7.44
N ASP A 327 12.92 -16.50 6.16
CA ASP A 327 14.22 -16.94 5.67
C ASP A 327 14.94 -15.78 4.96
N VAL A 328 16.27 -15.75 5.05
CA VAL A 328 17.11 -14.83 4.29
C VAL A 328 17.34 -15.40 2.89
N ASN A 329 17.05 -14.61 1.86
CA ASN A 329 17.22 -15.01 0.46
C ASN A 329 17.49 -13.78 -0.41
N PHE A 330 18.73 -13.64 -0.90
CA PHE A 330 19.12 -12.57 -1.82
C PHE A 330 18.86 -12.90 -3.30
N LYS A 331 18.32 -14.09 -3.59
CA LYS A 331 17.87 -14.53 -4.92
C LYS A 331 16.38 -14.89 -4.86
N PRO A 332 15.49 -13.92 -4.54
CA PRO A 332 14.07 -14.19 -4.49
C PRO A 332 13.54 -14.52 -5.89
N LYS A 333 12.39 -15.18 -5.96
CA LYS A 333 11.67 -15.36 -7.24
C LYS A 333 11.13 -14.03 -7.76
N ASP A 334 10.64 -13.19 -6.86
CA ASP A 334 9.99 -11.92 -7.15
C ASP A 334 10.50 -10.85 -6.18
N LEU A 335 10.72 -9.63 -6.69
CA LEU A 335 11.06 -8.48 -5.85
C LEU A 335 9.86 -7.99 -5.05
N PHE A 336 10.12 -7.43 -3.88
CA PHE A 336 9.11 -6.68 -3.15
C PHE A 336 8.91 -5.32 -3.83
N ILE A 337 7.68 -5.02 -4.29
CA ILE A 337 7.39 -3.79 -5.04
C ILE A 337 6.15 -3.11 -4.47
N LYS A 338 6.24 -1.81 -4.20
CA LYS A 338 5.13 -0.97 -3.73
C LYS A 338 5.02 0.28 -4.59
N GLY A 339 3.88 0.40 -5.29
CA GLY A 339 3.45 1.59 -6.02
C GLY A 339 4.34 2.05 -7.18
N ILE A 340 5.37 1.27 -7.55
CA ILE A 340 6.14 1.47 -8.78
C ILE A 340 5.21 1.33 -9.98
N ASP A 341 5.40 2.16 -11.00
CA ASP A 341 4.45 2.23 -12.11
C ASP A 341 4.44 0.93 -12.97
N THR A 342 5.46 0.07 -12.85
CA THR A 342 5.56 -1.23 -13.56
C THR A 342 4.47 -2.21 -13.16
N VAL A 343 3.98 -2.14 -11.92
CA VAL A 343 2.91 -3.03 -11.43
C VAL A 343 1.51 -2.49 -11.73
N LYS A 344 1.40 -1.31 -12.34
CA LYS A 344 0.10 -0.72 -12.70
C LYS A 344 -0.45 -1.32 -14.00
N GLN A 345 -1.76 -1.46 -14.05
CA GLN A 345 -2.48 -1.82 -15.28
C GLN A 345 -2.37 -0.69 -16.32
N GLY A 346 -2.51 -1.03 -17.60
CA GLY A 346 -2.44 -0.08 -18.71
C GLY A 346 -1.03 0.21 -19.25
N LYS A 347 0.03 -0.27 -18.59
CA LYS A 347 1.42 -0.10 -19.06
C LYS A 347 1.82 -1.19 -20.05
N SER A 348 2.60 -0.78 -21.05
CA SER A 348 3.17 -1.67 -22.06
C SER A 348 4.13 -2.70 -21.45
N GLN A 349 4.29 -3.85 -22.10
CA GLN A 349 5.23 -4.88 -21.63
C GLN A 349 6.67 -4.41 -21.75
N LEU A 350 6.99 -3.57 -22.74
CA LEU A 350 8.25 -2.85 -22.84
C LEU A 350 8.58 -2.09 -21.54
N PHE A 351 7.64 -1.26 -21.07
CA PHE A 351 7.81 -0.47 -19.85
C PHE A 351 8.02 -1.37 -18.62
N LYS A 352 7.28 -2.47 -18.53
CA LYS A 352 7.41 -3.44 -17.44
C LYS A 352 8.75 -4.18 -17.49
N SER A 353 9.19 -4.60 -18.68
CA SER A 353 10.45 -5.30 -18.89
C SER A 353 11.65 -4.42 -18.54
N ILE A 354 11.69 -3.19 -19.06
CA ILE A 354 12.74 -2.21 -18.73
C ILE A 354 12.76 -1.92 -17.24
N GLY A 355 11.59 -1.64 -16.65
CA GLY A 355 11.50 -1.37 -15.22
C GLY A 355 11.92 -2.55 -14.36
N ASN A 356 11.60 -3.78 -14.75
CA ASN A 356 12.07 -4.99 -14.07
C ASN A 356 13.59 -5.12 -14.17
N ARG A 357 14.20 -4.90 -15.34
CA ARG A 357 15.67 -4.92 -15.50
C ARG A 357 16.37 -3.92 -14.57
N ILE A 358 15.85 -2.69 -14.51
CA ILE A 358 16.36 -1.64 -13.60
C ILE A 358 16.26 -2.09 -12.15
N MET A 359 15.09 -2.58 -11.73
CA MET A 359 14.89 -3.01 -10.34
C MET A 359 15.80 -4.18 -9.97
N TRP A 360 15.92 -5.20 -10.82
CA TRP A 360 16.79 -6.35 -10.58
C TRP A 360 18.27 -5.95 -10.50
N ARG A 361 18.77 -5.12 -11.43
CA ARG A 361 20.15 -4.61 -11.36
C ARG A 361 20.41 -3.79 -10.10
N ALA A 362 19.46 -2.94 -9.70
CA ALA A 362 19.60 -2.14 -8.48
C ALA A 362 19.61 -2.97 -7.20
N MET A 363 18.99 -4.15 -7.22
CA MET A 363 18.90 -5.07 -6.08
C MET A 363 19.99 -6.15 -6.09
N ASP A 364 20.84 -6.17 -7.12
CA ASP A 364 21.92 -7.14 -7.23
C ASP A 364 22.93 -6.94 -6.09
N ILE A 365 23.41 -8.04 -5.52
CA ILE A 365 24.35 -8.02 -4.39
C ILE A 365 25.67 -7.38 -4.79
N ASP A 366 26.10 -7.52 -6.03
CA ASP A 366 27.36 -7.00 -6.55
C ASP A 366 27.21 -5.62 -7.19
N ASN A 367 26.00 -5.03 -7.14
CA ASN A 367 25.76 -3.70 -7.65
C ASN A 367 26.63 -2.66 -6.92
N THR A 368 27.38 -1.90 -7.72
CA THR A 368 28.16 -0.73 -7.29
C THR A 368 27.65 0.56 -7.93
N HIS A 369 26.77 0.46 -8.94
CA HIS A 369 26.24 1.60 -9.67
C HIS A 369 25.13 2.28 -8.87
N SER A 370 25.07 3.60 -9.01
CA SER A 370 23.93 4.40 -8.58
C SER A 370 22.68 4.02 -9.39
N LEU A 371 21.51 4.36 -8.85
CA LEU A 371 20.25 4.15 -9.57
C LEU A 371 20.22 4.89 -10.92
N HIS A 372 20.89 6.04 -11.01
CA HIS A 372 20.92 6.82 -12.24
C HIS A 372 21.73 6.12 -13.33
N GLU A 373 22.92 5.62 -13.00
CA GLU A 373 23.77 4.86 -13.93
C GLU A 373 23.07 3.59 -14.40
N ILE A 374 22.43 2.84 -13.51
CA ILE A 374 21.66 1.62 -13.88
C ILE A 374 20.54 1.95 -14.86
N VAL A 375 19.81 3.03 -14.61
CA VAL A 375 18.75 3.50 -15.51
C VAL A 375 19.32 3.83 -16.88
N GLU A 376 20.44 4.57 -16.92
CA GLU A 376 21.09 4.96 -18.17
C GLU A 376 21.58 3.74 -18.95
N ASP A 377 22.23 2.79 -18.29
CA ASP A 377 22.74 1.56 -18.90
C ASP A 377 21.61 0.71 -19.49
N VAL A 378 20.55 0.46 -18.72
CA VAL A 378 19.41 -0.33 -19.18
C VAL A 378 18.69 0.36 -20.35
N LEU A 379 18.56 1.68 -20.31
CA LEU A 379 17.95 2.43 -21.41
C LEU A 379 18.81 2.42 -22.67
N LYS A 380 20.12 2.60 -22.54
CA LYS A 380 21.06 2.48 -23.67
C LYS A 380 20.93 1.11 -24.32
N GLU A 381 20.98 0.03 -23.54
CA GLU A 381 20.79 -1.34 -24.05
C GLU A 381 19.42 -1.58 -24.68
N ALA A 382 18.36 -0.97 -24.12
CA ALA A 382 17.02 -1.08 -24.67
C ALA A 382 16.87 -0.38 -26.03
N ILE A 383 17.62 0.71 -26.24
CA ILE A 383 17.58 1.52 -27.46
C ILE A 383 18.54 0.97 -28.53
N THR A 384 19.74 0.53 -28.16
CA THR A 384 20.79 0.10 -29.11
C THR A 384 20.52 -1.26 -29.73
N ASN A 385 19.62 -2.07 -29.17
CA ASN A 385 19.18 -3.34 -29.76
C ASN A 385 17.66 -3.34 -30.04
N PRO A 386 17.18 -2.62 -31.08
CA PRO A 386 15.75 -2.52 -31.37
C PRO A 386 15.11 -3.87 -31.72
N GLY A 387 15.88 -4.80 -32.27
CA GLY A 387 15.42 -6.15 -32.63
C GLY A 387 15.04 -7.03 -31.44
N GLN A 388 15.30 -6.59 -30.20
CA GLN A 388 14.85 -7.29 -28.99
C GLN A 388 13.35 -7.06 -28.70
N TRP A 389 12.70 -6.12 -29.41
CA TRP A 389 11.31 -5.75 -29.14
C TRP A 389 10.36 -6.17 -30.27
N ASP A 390 9.26 -6.81 -29.89
CA ASP A 390 8.14 -7.10 -30.81
C ASP A 390 7.02 -6.06 -30.67
N PHE A 391 6.10 -6.03 -31.64
CA PHE A 391 4.97 -5.09 -31.64
C PHE A 391 4.08 -5.23 -30.39
N ASP A 392 3.86 -6.45 -29.93
CA ASP A 392 2.93 -6.74 -28.84
C ASP A 392 3.44 -6.17 -27.50
N GLN A 393 4.76 -5.99 -27.37
CA GLN A 393 5.34 -5.35 -26.21
C GLN A 393 5.04 -3.85 -26.07
N PHE A 394 4.63 -3.18 -27.15
CA PHE A 394 4.27 -1.76 -27.16
C PHE A 394 2.78 -1.51 -26.86
N ILE A 395 1.97 -2.56 -26.75
CA ILE A 395 0.53 -2.44 -26.51
C ILE A 395 0.27 -1.90 -25.10
N GLU A 396 -0.48 -0.81 -25.03
CA GLU A 396 -1.05 -0.24 -23.80
C GLU A 396 -2.56 -0.52 -23.73
N THR A 397 -3.14 -0.39 -22.54
CA THR A 397 -4.60 -0.56 -22.36
C THR A 397 -5.21 0.62 -21.61
N ASP A 398 -6.44 0.97 -21.97
CA ASP A 398 -7.27 1.95 -21.26
C ASP A 398 -8.74 1.51 -21.28
N ALA A 399 -9.59 2.17 -20.50
CA ALA A 399 -11.01 1.84 -20.37
C ALA A 399 -11.90 2.95 -20.92
N TRP A 400 -12.93 2.58 -21.68
CA TRP A 400 -13.89 3.55 -22.19
C TRP A 400 -14.97 3.88 -21.15
N LYS A 401 -14.89 5.08 -20.56
CA LYS A 401 -15.86 5.56 -19.56
C LYS A 401 -16.38 6.95 -19.96
N PRO A 402 -17.50 7.07 -20.70
CA PRO A 402 -17.96 8.36 -21.22
C PRO A 402 -18.35 9.35 -20.12
N ASN A 403 -18.80 8.84 -18.96
CA ASN A 403 -19.20 9.67 -17.82
C ASN A 403 -18.02 10.22 -17.01
N VAL A 404 -16.78 9.93 -17.41
CA VAL A 404 -15.55 10.46 -16.81
C VAL A 404 -14.95 11.48 -17.76
N ASP A 405 -14.56 12.65 -17.27
CA ASP A 405 -13.87 13.70 -18.06
C ASP A 405 -12.42 13.28 -18.40
N ASN A 406 -12.29 12.25 -19.23
CA ASN A 406 -11.02 11.82 -19.80
C ASN A 406 -10.92 12.28 -21.26
N LYS A 407 -10.56 13.55 -21.44
CA LYS A 407 -10.46 14.21 -22.75
C LYS A 407 -9.55 13.47 -23.74
N ARG A 408 -8.53 12.73 -23.26
CA ARG A 408 -7.65 11.91 -24.11
C ARG A 408 -8.43 10.78 -24.76
N VAL A 409 -9.08 9.94 -23.95
CA VAL A 409 -9.82 8.78 -24.42
C VAL A 409 -11.05 9.21 -25.21
N GLN A 410 -11.77 10.23 -24.76
CA GLN A 410 -12.94 10.76 -25.48
C GLN A 410 -12.59 11.21 -26.90
N ARG A 411 -11.47 11.91 -27.08
CA ARG A 411 -11.00 12.32 -28.41
C ARG A 411 -10.55 11.14 -29.26
N PHE A 412 -9.82 10.19 -28.66
CA PHE A 412 -9.39 8.98 -29.34
C PHE A 412 -10.60 8.18 -29.86
N ILE A 413 -11.54 7.83 -28.99
CA ILE A 413 -12.76 7.09 -29.35
C ILE A 413 -13.60 7.87 -30.34
N GLY A 414 -13.72 9.20 -30.18
CA GLY A 414 -14.42 10.06 -31.13
C GLY A 414 -13.81 10.03 -32.54
N ARG A 415 -12.47 9.97 -32.65
CA ARG A 415 -11.78 9.80 -33.93
C ARG A 415 -11.97 8.39 -34.50
N MET A 416 -11.82 7.36 -33.65
CA MET A 416 -11.99 5.98 -34.08
C MET A 416 -13.40 5.68 -34.56
N ARG A 417 -14.42 6.30 -33.96
CA ARG A 417 -15.82 6.12 -34.40
C ARG A 417 -16.06 6.60 -35.83
N ARG A 418 -15.32 7.63 -36.28
CA ARG A 418 -15.41 8.14 -37.66
C ARG A 418 -14.71 7.24 -38.67
N LYS A 419 -13.75 6.43 -38.23
CA LYS A 419 -12.91 5.58 -39.10
C LYS A 419 -13.34 4.11 -39.09
N TYR A 420 -13.76 3.60 -37.93
CA TYR A 420 -13.99 2.19 -37.65
C TYR A 420 -15.26 2.02 -36.81
N GLU A 421 -16.42 2.25 -37.43
CA GLU A 421 -17.73 2.21 -36.75
C GLU A 421 -17.96 0.89 -35.99
N ASN A 422 -17.46 -0.23 -36.53
CA ASN A 422 -17.64 -1.58 -35.98
C ASN A 422 -16.59 -2.02 -34.92
N LYS A 423 -15.58 -1.20 -34.61
CA LYS A 423 -14.50 -1.57 -33.65
C LYS A 423 -14.54 -0.75 -32.34
N ILE A 424 -15.67 -0.13 -32.01
CA ILE A 424 -15.78 0.71 -30.80
C ILE A 424 -16.06 -0.14 -29.56
N PRO A 425 -15.25 -0.02 -28.48
CA PRO A 425 -15.49 -0.74 -27.24
C PRO A 425 -16.81 -0.33 -26.58
N GLY A 426 -17.46 -1.30 -25.92
CA GLY A 426 -18.64 -1.09 -25.11
C GLY A 426 -18.39 -0.19 -23.90
N LEU A 427 -19.47 0.21 -23.23
CA LEU A 427 -19.40 1.08 -22.05
C LEU A 427 -18.68 0.37 -20.89
N GLY A 428 -17.56 0.94 -20.45
CA GLY A 428 -16.74 0.40 -19.37
C GLY A 428 -15.71 -0.64 -19.82
N GLU A 429 -15.72 -1.06 -21.09
CA GLU A 429 -14.78 -2.05 -21.62
C GLU A 429 -13.37 -1.49 -21.76
N CYS A 430 -12.39 -2.37 -21.63
CA CYS A 430 -10.99 -2.06 -21.89
C CYS A 430 -10.69 -2.24 -23.38
N PHE A 431 -9.85 -1.37 -23.91
CA PHE A 431 -9.33 -1.47 -25.28
C PHE A 431 -7.81 -1.39 -25.28
N SER A 432 -7.21 -2.01 -26.29
CA SER A 432 -5.77 -2.03 -26.51
C SER A 432 -5.39 -1.02 -27.57
N TYR A 433 -4.34 -0.24 -27.31
CA TYR A 433 -3.85 0.77 -28.24
C TYR A 433 -2.32 0.80 -28.28
N VAL A 434 -1.79 1.35 -29.37
CA VAL A 434 -0.38 1.69 -29.52
C VAL A 434 -0.23 3.16 -29.89
N MET A 435 0.98 3.69 -29.76
CA MET A 435 1.32 5.04 -30.15
C MET A 435 2.05 5.00 -31.49
N ILE A 436 1.44 5.58 -32.51
CA ILE A 436 1.95 5.59 -33.87
C ILE A 436 2.56 6.95 -34.21
N HIS A 437 3.52 6.93 -35.15
CA HIS A 437 3.92 8.17 -35.80
C HIS A 437 2.73 8.73 -36.60
N PRO A 438 2.51 10.06 -36.53
CA PRO A 438 1.46 10.72 -37.28
C PRO A 438 1.73 10.59 -38.79
N ASP A 439 0.67 10.38 -39.58
CA ASP A 439 0.77 10.29 -41.05
C ASP A 439 1.18 11.64 -41.69
N SER A 440 0.94 12.77 -41.02
CA SER A 440 1.46 14.09 -41.41
C SER A 440 1.83 14.93 -40.18
N LEU A 441 2.94 15.68 -40.27
CA LEU A 441 3.40 16.64 -39.26
C LEU A 441 2.92 18.07 -39.53
N PHE A 442 2.32 18.31 -40.70
CA PHE A 442 1.88 19.63 -41.16
C PHE A 442 0.44 19.55 -41.65
N ASP A 443 -0.31 20.65 -41.51
CA ASP A 443 -1.58 20.79 -42.21
C ASP A 443 -1.36 21.07 -43.70
N LEU A 444 -2.45 21.12 -44.47
CA LEU A 444 -2.42 21.41 -45.91
C LEU A 444 -1.89 22.81 -46.24
N SER A 445 -1.75 23.70 -45.23
CA SER A 445 -1.16 25.03 -45.36
C SER A 445 0.33 25.07 -44.98
N GLY A 446 0.93 23.92 -44.66
CA GLY A 446 2.35 23.82 -44.28
C GLY A 446 2.63 24.22 -42.82
N LYS A 447 1.61 24.40 -41.98
CA LYS A 447 1.80 24.73 -40.56
C LYS A 447 1.97 23.46 -39.73
N LYS A 448 2.99 23.44 -38.87
CA LYS A 448 3.29 22.30 -38.00
C LYS A 448 2.13 22.01 -37.06
N LEU A 449 1.64 20.77 -37.06
CA LEU A 449 0.55 20.32 -36.20
C LEU A 449 1.02 20.18 -34.75
N THR A 450 0.24 20.70 -33.81
CA THR A 450 0.44 20.43 -32.38
C THR A 450 -0.29 19.14 -32.02
N LEU A 451 0.37 18.01 -32.20
CA LEU A 451 -0.22 16.69 -31.97
C LEU A 451 -0.40 16.43 -30.48
N ARG A 452 -1.61 16.00 -30.11
CA ARG A 452 -1.93 15.54 -28.76
C ARG A 452 -1.77 14.03 -28.71
N LYS A 453 -1.56 13.47 -27.51
CA LYS A 453 -1.48 12.01 -27.32
C LYS A 453 -2.64 11.26 -27.97
N ALA A 454 -3.87 11.78 -27.88
CA ALA A 454 -5.05 11.17 -28.47
C ALA A 454 -5.01 11.04 -30.00
N ASP A 455 -4.26 11.92 -30.67
CA ASP A 455 -4.10 11.96 -32.13
C ASP A 455 -3.09 10.90 -32.61
N GLN A 456 -2.19 10.47 -31.73
CA GLN A 456 -1.16 9.46 -32.00
C GLN A 456 -1.56 8.05 -31.54
N MET A 457 -2.63 7.89 -30.78
CA MET A 457 -3.13 6.56 -30.36
C MET A 457 -3.73 5.81 -31.57
N GLU A 458 -3.54 4.52 -31.71
CA GLU A 458 -4.25 3.69 -32.70
C GLU A 458 -4.66 2.37 -32.06
N PHE A 459 -5.78 1.78 -32.48
CA PHE A 459 -6.15 0.45 -31.99
C PHE A 459 -5.04 -0.55 -32.34
N ALA A 460 -4.66 -1.40 -31.38
CA ALA A 460 -3.48 -2.24 -31.51
C ALA A 460 -3.59 -3.24 -32.68
N ASP A 461 -4.77 -3.82 -32.88
CA ASP A 461 -5.08 -4.71 -34.01
C ASP A 461 -5.01 -3.96 -35.35
N VAL A 462 -5.62 -2.78 -35.45
CA VAL A 462 -5.61 -1.94 -36.66
C VAL A 462 -4.18 -1.53 -37.03
N ALA A 463 -3.39 -1.10 -36.05
CA ALA A 463 -2.00 -0.71 -36.27
C ALA A 463 -1.13 -1.89 -36.71
N LYS A 464 -1.39 -3.10 -36.19
CA LYS A 464 -0.70 -4.35 -36.58
C LYS A 464 -1.08 -4.78 -38.00
N GLU A 465 -2.38 -4.81 -38.32
CA GLU A 465 -2.92 -5.13 -39.65
C GLU A 465 -2.40 -4.17 -40.73
N SER A 466 -2.29 -2.88 -40.39
CA SER A 466 -1.88 -1.82 -41.33
C SER A 466 -0.37 -1.51 -41.30
N ASN A 467 0.42 -2.31 -40.58
CA ASN A 467 1.87 -2.15 -40.39
C ASN A 467 2.29 -0.70 -40.06
N LYS A 468 1.55 -0.04 -39.16
CA LYS A 468 1.81 1.36 -38.78
C LYS A 468 3.12 1.49 -38.01
N LYS A 469 3.93 2.50 -38.36
CA LYS A 469 5.20 2.79 -37.65
C LYS A 469 4.92 3.32 -36.25
N LEU A 470 5.49 2.69 -35.23
CA LEU A 470 5.37 3.09 -33.84
C LEU A 470 6.20 4.35 -33.52
N ASP A 471 5.67 5.21 -32.66
CA ASP A 471 6.40 6.34 -32.09
C ASP A 471 7.25 5.88 -30.90
N LEU A 472 8.44 5.36 -31.18
CA LEU A 472 9.36 4.85 -30.16
C LEU A 472 9.76 5.94 -29.15
N SER A 473 9.81 7.20 -29.56
CA SER A 473 10.16 8.31 -28.66
C SER A 473 9.19 8.39 -27.49
N HIS A 474 7.89 8.23 -27.76
CA HIS A 474 6.85 8.21 -26.73
C HIS A 474 7.12 7.16 -25.65
N TYR A 475 7.49 5.95 -26.07
CA TYR A 475 7.67 4.82 -25.16
C TYR A 475 8.92 4.97 -24.30
N PHE A 476 10.05 5.34 -24.90
CA PHE A 476 11.29 5.52 -24.15
C PHE A 476 11.26 6.78 -23.28
N GLU A 477 10.74 7.90 -23.78
CA GLU A 477 10.56 9.12 -22.97
C GLU A 477 9.56 8.92 -21.84
N ASN A 478 8.45 8.20 -22.04
CA ASN A 478 7.54 7.89 -20.93
C ASN A 478 8.13 6.87 -19.96
N THR A 479 9.04 6.00 -20.41
CA THR A 479 9.78 5.09 -19.53
C THR A 479 10.74 5.89 -18.64
N ILE A 480 11.50 6.81 -19.23
CA ILE A 480 12.33 7.78 -18.53
C ILE A 480 11.46 8.64 -17.60
N ASN A 481 10.34 9.18 -18.07
CA ASN A 481 9.54 10.09 -17.26
C ASN A 481 8.74 9.39 -16.17
N GLY A 482 8.28 8.16 -16.42
CA GLY A 482 7.50 7.37 -15.47
C GLY A 482 8.36 6.75 -14.36
N LEU A 483 9.48 6.13 -14.74
CA LEU A 483 10.40 5.49 -13.80
C LEU A 483 11.41 6.49 -13.21
N CYS A 484 11.83 7.50 -13.99
CA CYS A 484 13.03 8.30 -13.71
C CYS A 484 12.82 9.82 -13.55
N ALA A 485 11.67 10.42 -13.91
CA ALA A 485 11.46 11.89 -13.83
C ALA A 485 11.56 12.48 -12.42
N ARG A 486 11.75 11.66 -11.37
CA ARG A 486 11.92 12.14 -9.98
C ARG A 486 13.30 11.86 -9.41
N HIS A 487 14.23 11.35 -10.23
CA HIS A 487 15.65 11.18 -9.92
C HIS A 487 16.50 12.39 -10.30
N ARG A 488 15.90 13.41 -10.95
CA ARG A 488 16.49 14.75 -10.95
C ARG A 488 16.43 15.29 -9.53
N SER A 489 17.45 15.00 -8.71
CA SER A 489 17.80 15.93 -7.65
C SER A 489 18.05 17.27 -8.33
N LYS A 490 17.53 18.34 -7.73
CA LYS A 490 18.08 19.67 -8.01
C LYS A 490 19.57 19.68 -7.70
#